data_AF-A0A5A7VI59-F1
#
_entry.id   AF-A0A5A7VI59-F1
#
_cell.length_a   1.000
_cell.length_b   1.000
_cell.length_c   1.000
_cell.angle_alpha   90.00
_cell.angle_beta   90.00
_cell.angle_gamma   90.00
#
_symmetry.space_group_name_H-M   'P 1'
#
loop_
_entity.id
_entity.type
_entity.pdbx_description
1 polymer ?
#
loop_
_entity_poly.entity_id
_entity_poly.type
_entity_poly.pdbx_seq_one_letter_code
_entity_poly.pdbx_strand_id
1 'polypeptide(L)'
;MGYIYYIRVKDAYDRWTKANDKARLYILASMSDILSKKHEIMVTARQIMDSLRDMFGQPSIQIKQEAIKYIYNARMKEGQSVREHVLDMIVNFNVAEMNGTKRKGEKGKGPTVAAEGKGKAKAAIKGKCFHCNVDGH
;
A
#
# COMPACT_ATOMS: atom_id res chain seq x y z
N MET A 1 5.64 39.66 -25.11
CA MET A 1 5.51 38.26 -24.63
C MET A 1 6.46 37.94 -23.47
N GLY A 2 7.76 37.72 -23.70
CA GLY A 2 8.67 37.10 -22.72
C GLY A 2 8.68 37.67 -21.29
N TYR A 3 8.67 39.00 -21.11
CA TYR A 3 8.72 39.62 -19.78
C TYR A 3 7.51 39.27 -18.89
N ILE A 4 6.30 39.22 -19.47
CA ILE A 4 5.06 38.85 -18.74
C ILE A 4 5.09 37.36 -18.37
N TYR A 5 5.66 36.50 -19.22
CA TYR A 5 5.87 35.09 -18.91
C TYR A 5 6.86 34.92 -17.75
N TYR A 6 7.99 35.63 -17.77
CA TYR A 6 8.98 35.63 -16.68
C TYR A 6 8.36 36.02 -15.33
N ILE A 7 7.59 37.12 -15.28
CA ILE A 7 6.89 37.56 -14.06
C ILE A 7 5.97 36.46 -13.53
N ARG A 8 5.15 35.83 -14.40
CA ARG A 8 4.22 34.75 -13.99
C ARG A 8 4.94 33.52 -13.45
N VAL A 9 6.06 33.12 -14.06
CA VAL A 9 6.87 31.98 -13.59
C VAL A 9 7.53 32.30 -12.25
N LYS A 10 8.08 33.51 -12.09
CA LYS A 10 8.70 33.98 -10.84
C LYS A 10 7.70 34.01 -9.68
N ASP A 11 6.56 34.63 -9.89
CA ASP A 11 5.43 34.71 -8.95
C ASP A 11 4.86 33.32 -8.57
N ALA A 12 4.79 32.37 -9.52
CA ALA A 12 4.42 30.98 -9.25
C ALA A 12 5.47 30.24 -8.41
N TYR A 13 6.77 30.44 -8.70
CA TYR A 13 7.87 29.82 -7.95
C TYR A 13 7.96 30.35 -6.51
N ASP A 14 7.80 31.67 -6.32
CA ASP A 14 7.86 32.29 -4.99
C ASP A 14 6.68 31.85 -4.10
N ARG A 15 5.48 31.68 -4.68
CA ARG A 15 4.34 31.01 -4.02
C ARG A 15 4.64 29.56 -3.66
N TRP A 16 5.20 28.77 -4.58
CA TRP A 16 5.53 27.37 -4.34
C TRP A 16 6.54 27.21 -3.19
N THR A 17 7.58 28.04 -3.18
CA THR A 17 8.63 28.05 -2.15
C THR A 17 8.03 28.31 -0.76
N LYS A 18 7.22 29.38 -0.63
CA LYS A 18 6.51 29.70 0.61
C LYS A 18 5.57 28.58 1.11
N ALA A 19 4.98 27.80 0.20
CA ALA A 19 4.17 26.63 0.54
C ALA A 19 5.03 25.42 0.96
N ASN A 20 6.13 25.15 0.25
CA ASN A 20 7.11 24.12 0.58
C ASN A 20 7.67 24.32 1.98
N ASP A 21 8.10 25.54 2.30
CA ASP A 21 8.80 25.83 3.55
C ASP A 21 7.85 25.72 4.75
N LYS A 22 6.61 26.21 4.60
CA LYS A 22 5.54 26.01 5.58
C LYS A 22 5.24 24.52 5.81
N ALA A 23 5.16 23.72 4.74
CA ALA A 23 4.96 22.27 4.86
C ALA A 23 6.15 21.57 5.54
N ARG A 24 7.39 21.93 5.16
CA ARG A 24 8.64 21.42 5.77
C ARG A 24 8.68 21.69 7.26
N LEU A 25 8.31 22.91 7.70
CA LEU A 25 8.24 23.26 9.13
C LEU A 25 7.22 22.41 9.90
N TYR A 26 5.99 22.24 9.42
CA TYR A 26 5.02 21.38 10.11
C TYR A 26 5.46 19.91 10.15
N ILE A 27 6.05 19.40 9.07
CA ILE A 27 6.54 18.01 9.02
C ILE A 27 7.68 17.82 10.03
N LEU A 28 8.67 18.71 10.05
CA LEU A 28 9.79 18.65 11.01
C LEU A 28 9.32 18.81 12.47
N ALA A 29 8.35 19.69 12.74
CA ALA A 29 7.77 19.88 14.08
C ALA A 29 6.84 18.73 14.53
N SER A 30 6.38 17.88 13.62
CA SER A 30 5.57 16.68 13.93
C SER A 30 6.40 15.42 14.24
N MET A 31 7.72 15.49 14.07
CA MET A 31 8.65 14.38 14.31
C MET A 31 9.37 14.53 15.65
N SER A 32 9.82 13.41 16.22
CA SER A 32 10.73 13.44 17.38
C SER A 32 12.09 14.04 17.01
N ASP A 33 12.75 14.69 17.96
CA ASP A 33 14.01 15.43 17.76
C ASP A 33 15.07 14.67 16.95
N ILE A 34 15.26 13.38 17.26
CA ILE A 34 16.24 12.50 16.59
C ILE A 34 15.90 12.34 15.11
N LEU A 35 14.61 12.11 14.82
CA LEU A 35 14.13 11.94 13.45
C LEU A 35 14.10 13.28 12.71
N SER A 36 13.71 14.37 13.38
CA SER A 36 13.67 15.72 12.81
C SER A 36 15.06 16.20 12.39
N LYS A 37 16.06 16.09 13.28
CA LYS A 37 17.48 16.40 12.98
C LYS A 37 18.02 15.62 11.77
N LYS A 38 17.65 14.34 11.62
CA LYS A 38 18.04 13.52 10.44
C LYS A 38 17.48 14.06 9.12
N HIS A 39 16.37 14.80 9.14
CA HIS A 39 15.70 15.33 7.93
C HIS A 39 15.85 16.85 7.76
N GLU A 40 16.46 17.54 8.72
CA GLU A 40 16.65 19.00 8.69
C GLU A 40 17.40 19.47 7.45
N ILE A 41 18.41 18.71 7.00
CA ILE A 41 19.19 18.99 5.79
C ILE A 41 18.40 18.88 4.47
N MET A 42 17.17 18.35 4.49
CA MET A 42 16.35 18.20 3.30
C MET A 42 15.64 19.51 2.94
N VAL A 43 15.87 19.99 1.73
CA VAL A 43 15.42 21.32 1.26
C VAL A 43 13.91 21.37 1.02
N THR A 44 13.31 20.26 0.57
CA THR A 44 11.88 20.21 0.24
C THR A 44 11.08 19.30 1.17
N ALA A 45 9.83 19.70 1.44
CA ALA A 45 8.84 18.86 2.13
C ALA A 45 8.65 17.50 1.41
N ARG A 46 8.79 17.50 0.08
CA ARG A 46 8.75 16.27 -0.74
C ARG A 46 9.87 15.30 -0.37
N GLN A 47 11.12 15.73 -0.31
CA GLN A 47 12.25 14.86 0.05
C GLN A 47 12.06 14.21 1.43
N ILE A 48 11.51 14.95 2.39
CA ILE A 48 11.20 14.43 3.72
C ILE A 48 10.08 13.37 3.64
N MET A 49 8.98 13.65 2.94
CA MET A 49 7.90 12.67 2.73
C MET A 49 8.36 11.42 1.97
N ASP A 50 9.24 11.58 0.97
CA ASP A 50 9.82 10.49 0.20
C ASP A 50 10.71 9.61 1.11
N SER A 51 11.60 10.19 1.92
CA SER A 51 12.44 9.43 2.86
C SER A 51 11.64 8.76 3.98
N LEU A 52 10.59 9.41 4.51
CA LEU A 52 9.65 8.81 5.46
C LEU A 52 8.87 7.64 4.86
N ARG A 53 8.51 7.70 3.57
CA ARG A 53 7.90 6.56 2.87
C ARG A 53 8.90 5.42 2.69
N ASP A 54 10.17 5.70 2.45
CA ASP A 54 11.15 4.64 2.25
C ASP A 54 11.48 3.91 3.57
N MET A 55 11.60 4.64 4.69
CA MET A 55 11.83 4.04 6.01
C MET A 55 10.61 3.32 6.60
N PHE A 56 9.40 3.89 6.51
CA PHE A 56 8.20 3.35 7.18
C PHE A 56 7.21 2.67 6.22
N GLY A 57 7.24 3.02 4.93
CA GLY A 57 6.37 2.44 3.90
C GLY A 57 6.86 1.09 3.38
N GLN A 58 8.17 0.90 3.15
CA GLN A 58 8.67 -0.39 2.65
C GLN A 58 8.42 -1.54 3.65
N PRO A 59 8.73 -1.43 4.96
CA PRO A 59 8.41 -2.51 5.91
C PRO A 59 6.90 -2.78 6.02
N SER A 60 6.07 -1.73 6.05
CA SER A 60 4.60 -1.90 6.15
C SER A 60 3.94 -2.39 4.85
N ILE A 61 4.62 -2.32 3.70
CA ILE A 61 4.23 -3.01 2.46
C ILE A 61 4.64 -4.48 2.49
N GLN A 62 5.88 -4.78 2.91
CA GLN A 62 6.40 -6.15 3.01
C GLN A 62 5.58 -6.97 4.01
N ILE A 63 5.34 -6.45 5.21
CA ILE A 63 4.54 -7.11 6.26
C ILE A 63 3.12 -7.46 5.77
N LYS A 64 2.47 -6.61 4.95
CA LYS A 64 1.19 -6.97 4.30
C LYS A 64 1.35 -8.13 3.34
N GLN A 65 2.35 -8.08 2.48
CA GLN A 65 2.57 -9.07 1.43
C GLN A 65 2.86 -10.43 2.05
N GLU A 66 3.62 -10.48 3.14
CA GLU A 66 3.87 -11.69 3.92
C GLU A 66 2.61 -12.19 4.64
N ALA A 67 1.84 -11.32 5.32
CA ALA A 67 0.59 -11.71 5.96
C ALA A 67 -0.46 -12.24 4.96
N ILE A 68 -0.64 -11.57 3.81
CA ILE A 68 -1.53 -12.01 2.73
C ILE A 68 -1.04 -13.34 2.13
N LYS A 69 0.27 -13.48 1.88
CA LYS A 69 0.88 -14.73 1.42
C LYS A 69 0.70 -15.85 2.43
N TYR A 70 0.78 -15.56 3.73
CA TYR A 70 0.52 -16.54 4.78
C TYR A 70 -0.95 -16.99 4.75
N ILE A 71 -1.91 -16.07 4.88
CA ILE A 71 -3.36 -16.38 4.85
C ILE A 71 -3.74 -17.21 3.62
N TYR A 72 -3.23 -16.86 2.43
CA TYR A 72 -3.52 -17.57 1.19
C TYR A 72 -2.96 -19.00 1.14
N ASN A 73 -1.81 -19.26 1.77
CA ASN A 73 -1.17 -20.58 1.79
C ASN A 73 -1.44 -21.38 3.08
N ALA A 74 -2.08 -20.76 4.08
CA ALA A 74 -2.35 -21.36 5.38
C ALA A 74 -3.29 -22.55 5.25
N ARG A 75 -2.88 -23.68 5.82
CA ARG A 75 -3.65 -24.92 5.90
C ARG A 75 -3.47 -25.52 7.28
N MET A 76 -4.50 -26.19 7.78
CA MET A 76 -4.36 -27.01 8.99
C MET A 76 -3.45 -28.20 8.72
N LYS A 77 -2.54 -28.47 9.66
CA LYS A 77 -1.87 -29.76 9.78
C LYS A 77 -2.81 -30.77 10.41
N GLU A 78 -2.58 -32.06 10.16
CA GLU A 78 -3.29 -33.13 10.85
C GLU A 78 -3.04 -33.04 12.37
N GLY A 79 -4.10 -33.26 13.17
CA GLY A 79 -4.05 -33.08 14.63
C GLY A 79 -3.98 -31.62 15.13
N GLN A 80 -3.90 -30.61 14.26
CA GLN A 80 -3.83 -29.21 14.68
C GLN A 80 -5.16 -28.71 15.28
N SER A 81 -5.08 -27.89 16.32
CA SER A 81 -6.25 -27.24 16.93
C SER A 81 -6.92 -26.25 15.97
N VAL A 82 -8.22 -26.46 15.69
CA VAL A 82 -9.04 -25.56 14.85
C VAL A 82 -9.08 -24.16 15.45
N ARG A 83 -9.21 -24.05 16.78
CA ARG A 83 -9.29 -22.77 17.49
C ARG A 83 -7.99 -21.96 17.34
N GLU A 84 -6.84 -22.60 17.50
CA GLU A 84 -5.54 -21.92 17.33
C GLU A 84 -5.31 -21.49 15.89
N HIS A 85 -5.68 -22.34 14.91
CA HIS A 85 -5.55 -21.97 13.50
C HIS A 85 -6.40 -20.76 13.12
N VAL A 86 -7.65 -20.71 13.58
CA VAL A 86 -8.55 -19.59 13.34
C VAL A 86 -8.05 -18.31 14.02
N LEU A 87 -7.53 -18.40 15.25
CA LEU A 87 -6.94 -17.24 15.94
C LEU A 87 -5.70 -16.69 15.22
N ASP A 88 -4.80 -17.57 14.77
CA ASP A 88 -3.61 -17.18 14.00
C ASP A 88 -3.97 -16.57 12.64
N MET A 89 -4.95 -17.14 11.92
CA MET A 89 -5.50 -16.52 10.71
C MET A 89 -6.07 -15.12 10.98
N ILE A 90 -6.80 -14.92 12.07
CA ILE A 90 -7.35 -13.61 12.46
C ILE A 90 -6.24 -12.61 12.78
N VAL A 91 -5.17 -13.01 13.49
CA VAL A 91 -4.01 -12.14 13.76
C VAL A 91 -3.35 -11.69 12.45
N ASN A 92 -3.10 -12.62 11.53
CA ASN A 92 -2.52 -12.29 10.23
C ASN A 92 -3.45 -11.41 9.37
N PHE A 93 -4.78 -11.63 9.42
CA PHE A 93 -5.77 -10.81 8.73
C PHE A 93 -5.75 -9.36 9.26
N ASN A 94 -5.74 -9.18 10.58
CA ASN A 94 -5.60 -7.87 11.22
C ASN A 94 -4.29 -7.17 10.83
N VAL A 95 -3.17 -7.90 10.70
CA VAL A 95 -1.89 -7.35 10.24
C VAL A 95 -1.97 -6.88 8.78
N ALA A 96 -2.66 -7.61 7.90
CA ALA A 96 -2.89 -7.18 6.52
C ALA A 96 -3.80 -5.94 6.43
N GLU A 97 -4.88 -5.89 7.21
CA GLU A 97 -5.85 -4.77 7.20
C GLU A 97 -5.33 -3.49 7.84
N MET A 98 -4.72 -3.55 9.03
CA MET A 98 -4.31 -2.37 9.80
C MET A 98 -3.26 -1.53 9.07
N ASN A 99 -2.26 -2.19 8.49
CA ASN A 99 -1.29 -1.53 7.61
C ASN A 99 -1.96 -1.03 6.30
N GLY A 100 -3.11 -1.62 5.92
CA GLY A 100 -3.88 -1.34 4.71
C GLY A 100 -4.68 -0.03 4.71
N THR A 101 -4.70 0.70 5.84
CA THR A 101 -5.40 1.99 5.98
C THR A 101 -4.99 2.99 4.89
N LYS A 102 -5.96 3.35 4.03
CA LYS A 102 -5.72 4.02 2.75
C LYS A 102 -5.27 5.48 2.92
N ARG A 103 -3.97 5.74 2.75
CA ARG A 103 -3.49 7.08 2.34
C ARG A 103 -4.05 7.39 0.94
N LYS A 104 -5.23 8.02 0.87
CA LYS A 104 -5.83 8.54 -0.38
C LYS A 104 -4.91 9.63 -0.94
N GLY A 105 -3.98 9.25 -1.82
CA GLY A 105 -2.88 10.14 -2.21
C GLY A 105 -2.38 10.05 -3.65
N GLU A 106 -2.93 9.18 -4.51
CA GLU A 106 -2.56 9.18 -5.93
C GLU A 106 -3.68 8.63 -6.84
N LYS A 107 -4.03 9.39 -7.88
CA LYS A 107 -4.81 8.97 -9.06
C LYS A 107 -4.15 9.62 -10.27
N GLY A 108 -3.51 8.81 -11.13
CA GLY A 108 -2.55 9.34 -12.10
C GLY A 108 -2.28 8.50 -13.33
N LYS A 109 -3.31 7.91 -13.97
CA LYS A 109 -3.28 7.54 -15.40
C LYS A 109 -4.68 7.23 -15.94
N GLY A 110 -4.92 7.61 -17.20
CA GLY A 110 -6.13 7.29 -17.98
C GLY A 110 -5.99 6.01 -18.80
N PRO A 111 -7.05 5.57 -19.51
CA PRO A 111 -7.15 4.24 -20.12
C PRO A 111 -6.84 4.17 -21.62
N THR A 112 -6.49 2.96 -22.09
CA THR A 112 -6.51 2.52 -23.50
C THR A 112 -6.96 1.05 -23.60
N VAL A 113 -7.36 0.59 -24.80
CA VAL A 113 -8.21 -0.59 -25.13
C VAL A 113 -7.62 -1.28 -26.38
N ALA A 114 -7.75 -2.59 -26.72
CA ALA A 114 -8.74 -3.64 -26.39
C ALA A 114 -8.09 -4.94 -25.78
N ALA A 115 -8.72 -6.11 -25.60
CA ALA A 115 -9.33 -7.12 -26.51
C ALA A 115 -8.38 -7.59 -27.66
N GLU A 116 -8.23 -8.87 -28.02
CA GLU A 116 -8.83 -10.17 -27.62
C GLU A 116 -7.74 -11.21 -27.23
N GLY A 117 -7.99 -12.44 -26.76
CA GLY A 117 -9.24 -13.20 -26.52
C GLY A 117 -9.22 -14.62 -27.14
N LYS A 118 -9.39 -15.69 -26.33
CA LYS A 118 -9.66 -17.10 -26.74
C LYS A 118 -9.88 -18.02 -25.53
N GLY A 119 -11.05 -18.65 -25.44
CA GLY A 119 -11.39 -19.58 -24.34
C GLY A 119 -10.84 -20.99 -24.53
N LYS A 120 -10.66 -21.71 -23.42
CA LYS A 120 -10.56 -23.18 -23.39
C LYS A 120 -11.40 -23.70 -22.22
N ALA A 121 -12.42 -24.50 -22.50
CA ALA A 121 -13.19 -25.17 -21.47
C ALA A 121 -12.29 -26.13 -20.68
N LYS A 122 -12.51 -26.23 -19.37
CA LYS A 122 -11.99 -27.30 -18.52
C LYS A 122 -13.15 -27.93 -17.78
N ALA A 123 -13.18 -29.26 -17.75
CA ALA A 123 -14.31 -30.02 -17.25
C ALA A 123 -14.56 -29.77 -15.75
N ALA A 124 -15.83 -29.81 -15.36
CA ALA A 124 -16.21 -29.81 -13.95
C ALA A 124 -15.82 -31.15 -13.31
N ILE A 125 -14.77 -31.14 -12.49
CA ILE A 125 -14.43 -32.28 -11.62
C ILE A 125 -15.47 -32.30 -10.50
N LYS A 126 -16.41 -33.24 -10.55
CA LYS A 126 -17.47 -33.37 -9.56
C LYS A 126 -16.90 -33.95 -8.28
N GLY A 127 -16.78 -33.13 -7.24
CA GLY A 127 -16.29 -33.57 -5.93
C GLY A 127 -17.33 -34.42 -5.20
N LYS A 128 -16.87 -35.47 -4.51
CA LYS A 128 -17.69 -36.25 -3.59
C LYS A 128 -18.07 -35.42 -2.38
N CYS A 129 -19.30 -35.57 -1.88
CA CYS A 129 -19.75 -34.82 -0.72
C CYS A 129 -19.09 -35.35 0.57
N PHE A 130 -18.40 -34.48 1.32
CA PHE A 130 -17.72 -34.85 2.58
C PHE A 130 -18.63 -35.48 3.65
N HIS A 131 -19.95 -35.33 3.56
CA HIS A 131 -20.88 -35.87 4.56
C HIS A 131 -21.49 -37.24 4.19
N CYS A 132 -21.41 -37.67 2.92
CA CYS A 132 -22.02 -38.92 2.45
C CYS A 132 -21.22 -39.70 1.39
N ASN A 133 -20.04 -39.21 0.97
CA ASN A 133 -19.05 -39.84 0.08
C ASN A 133 -19.53 -40.36 -1.29
N VAL A 134 -20.77 -40.03 -1.68
CA VAL A 134 -21.28 -40.24 -3.04
C VAL A 134 -20.88 -39.09 -3.97
N ASP A 135 -20.71 -39.40 -5.25
CA ASP A 135 -20.60 -38.41 -6.31
C ASP A 135 -21.95 -37.72 -6.49
N GLY A 136 -21.97 -36.39 -6.59
CA GLY A 136 -23.22 -35.64 -6.68
C GLY A 136 -24.00 -35.93 -7.97
N HIS A 137 -25.33 -35.86 -7.92
CA HIS A 137 -26.19 -36.00 -9.10
C HIS A 137 -26.21 -34.74 -9.98
#